data_AF-A0A7V1LI04-F1
#
_entry.id   AF-A0A7V1LI04-F1
#
_cell.length_a   1.000
_cell.length_b   1.000
_cell.length_c   1.000
_cell.angle_alpha   90.00
_cell.angle_beta   90.00
_cell.angle_gamma   90.00
#
_symmetry.space_group_name_H-M   'P 1'
#
loop_
_entity.id
_entity.type
_entity.pdbx_description
1 polymer ?
#
loop_
_entity_poly.entity_id
_entity_poly.type
_entity_poly.pdbx_seq_one_letter_code
_entity_poly.pdbx_strand_id
1 'polypeptide(L)'
;MNKTANTLLNSIESNPSNFSKLKDWGIELSYGGEFAKTTTTNLYLLSLSKRIGHSNFSLRYTPGYQKDFVFSSGESVTFNDSSTQTLNSKFSYKEIFGFGYSYQVTDKLSFGFTARLFNQEFNNEVVDPVFSDSLFFNLKTETEKADFWKADFGINFSPVENISLSVASINLIDINSKTDIASNSAYEIRRPKGALLGASISPIKQISFNFLYETTQSFMAGIDGKFDLPAGSIGFSATLLHDKYQSPYIAGILPAISYQSDVFGITLSGVKYFRNKNTTQSFSVFEKEGIRNILNNRYSYDKAVLTITFRLNTIAEEKAKILNIKMVQEIFPALEDNYLDKPFALGKVVNKTDNRIRIKPSSKIVGFNSDIIYSPTVLINAHDTVEVPFYTIVSDTYSNKQSKVSYADFYISTRNNETDDKLQKPILINKINAWDGKVIHLKEFIKKDQYYIMKYAKEVLSNNKSKLDTIVYSLSAFYKAKILFNNLVKKFVYVADPNATSDFVQFPKQTIDLRGGDCDDLSVLYSAVLESVGIQTALIDYKPDKGLGHVNLLFNTELSPQRAIWITDNDSKYFIRKNKRGEDQVWIAIETTSLTNFMKAWELGTEKFNNDAINKLGLAKGRVEIIDVQ
;
A
#
# COMPACT_ATOMS: atom_id res chain seq x y z
N MET A 1 -9.93 -16.02 12.00
CA MET A 1 -10.71 -16.39 10.78
C MET A 1 -10.14 -17.61 10.04
N ASN A 2 -10.74 -18.79 10.22
CA ASN A 2 -10.30 -20.04 9.58
C ASN A 2 -10.46 -19.99 8.04
N LYS A 3 -9.38 -20.26 7.30
CA LYS A 3 -9.42 -20.59 5.86
C LYS A 3 -10.01 -22.00 5.76
N THR A 4 -11.31 -22.13 5.47
CA THR A 4 -11.95 -23.41 5.16
C THR A 4 -11.21 -24.06 3.98
N ALA A 5 -11.01 -25.38 4.06
CA ALA A 5 -10.03 -26.10 3.23
C ALA A 5 -10.37 -26.16 1.74
N ASN A 6 -11.58 -25.81 1.31
CA ASN A 6 -12.03 -25.93 -0.07
C ASN A 6 -13.11 -24.89 -0.41
N THR A 7 -12.78 -23.60 -0.39
CA THR A 7 -13.69 -22.61 -1.00
C THR A 7 -13.41 -22.54 -2.49
N LEU A 8 -14.20 -23.29 -3.27
CA LEU A 8 -14.37 -23.04 -4.70
C LEU A 8 -14.76 -21.57 -4.89
N LEU A 9 -14.22 -20.93 -5.94
CA LEU A 9 -14.49 -19.51 -6.18
C LEU A 9 -15.96 -19.28 -6.55
N ASN A 10 -16.62 -20.31 -7.08
CA ASN A 10 -17.99 -20.26 -7.57
C ASN A 10 -18.75 -21.55 -7.18
N SER A 11 -19.49 -21.49 -6.06
CA SER A 11 -20.26 -22.62 -5.53
C SER A 11 -21.78 -22.36 -5.62
N ILE A 12 -22.24 -21.82 -6.75
CA ILE A 12 -23.65 -21.42 -6.96
C ILE A 12 -24.66 -22.57 -6.72
N GLU A 13 -24.24 -23.84 -6.89
CA GLU A 13 -25.08 -25.03 -6.69
C GLU A 13 -25.45 -25.28 -5.22
N SER A 14 -24.50 -25.08 -4.31
CA SER A 14 -24.60 -25.48 -2.89
C SER A 14 -24.45 -24.30 -1.92
N ASN A 15 -24.10 -23.13 -2.45
CA ASN A 15 -23.94 -21.89 -1.70
C ASN A 15 -24.47 -20.69 -2.51
N PRO A 16 -25.80 -20.48 -2.57
CA PRO A 16 -26.39 -19.38 -3.34
C PRO A 16 -26.08 -17.97 -2.80
N SER A 17 -25.51 -17.86 -1.59
CA SER A 17 -24.95 -16.60 -1.11
C SER A 17 -23.69 -16.18 -1.89
N ASN A 18 -23.06 -17.12 -2.61
CA ASN A 18 -21.93 -16.92 -3.51
C ASN A 18 -20.79 -16.05 -2.93
N PHE A 19 -20.60 -16.10 -1.61
CA PHE A 19 -19.56 -15.32 -0.93
C PHE A 19 -18.21 -15.99 -1.09
N SER A 20 -17.23 -15.25 -1.62
CA SER A 20 -15.85 -15.70 -1.81
C SER A 20 -14.88 -14.83 -1.01
N LYS A 21 -13.87 -15.46 -0.41
CA LYS A 21 -12.76 -14.76 0.27
C LYS A 21 -11.67 -14.27 -0.70
N LEU A 22 -11.99 -14.21 -1.99
CA LEU A 22 -11.12 -13.64 -3.02
C LEU A 22 -10.68 -12.22 -2.60
N LYS A 23 -9.41 -11.86 -2.81
CA LYS A 23 -8.95 -10.48 -2.56
C LYS A 23 -9.21 -9.58 -3.76
N ASP A 24 -9.05 -10.12 -4.96
CA ASP A 24 -9.13 -9.35 -6.19
C ASP A 24 -9.69 -10.17 -7.36
N TRP A 25 -8.86 -10.74 -8.23
CA TRP A 25 -9.29 -11.54 -9.40
C TRP A 25 -9.09 -13.03 -9.15
N GLY A 26 -10.08 -13.82 -9.54
CA GLY A 26 -10.07 -15.28 -9.39
C GLY A 26 -10.55 -15.96 -10.67
N ILE A 27 -9.82 -16.98 -11.11
CA ILE A 27 -10.18 -17.80 -12.28
C ILE A 27 -10.27 -19.25 -11.83
N GLU A 28 -11.31 -19.96 -12.27
CA GLU A 28 -11.50 -21.37 -11.95
C GLU A 28 -11.79 -22.17 -13.22
N LEU A 29 -11.17 -23.33 -13.33
CA LEU A 29 -11.37 -24.26 -14.43
C LEU A 29 -11.56 -25.67 -13.89
N SER A 30 -12.66 -26.33 -14.25
CA SER A 30 -12.92 -27.72 -13.88
C SER A 30 -12.99 -28.59 -15.14
N TYR A 31 -12.16 -29.61 -15.20
CA TYR A 31 -12.14 -30.61 -16.26
C TYR A 31 -12.27 -32.00 -15.65
N GLY A 32 -13.07 -32.87 -16.26
CA GLY A 32 -13.29 -34.19 -15.70
C GLY A 32 -13.98 -35.13 -16.65
N GLY A 33 -14.27 -36.33 -16.15
CA GLY A 33 -14.99 -37.36 -16.88
C GLY A 33 -16.08 -38.04 -16.07
N GLU A 34 -17.10 -38.49 -16.78
CA GLU A 34 -18.19 -39.32 -16.27
C GLU A 34 -18.04 -40.76 -16.79
N PHE A 35 -18.08 -41.72 -15.87
CA PHE A 35 -17.79 -43.13 -16.09
C PHE A 35 -19.08 -43.94 -16.31
N ALA A 36 -19.74 -43.66 -17.43
CA ALA A 36 -20.85 -44.47 -17.96
C ALA A 36 -20.32 -45.70 -18.74
N LYS A 37 -21.18 -46.36 -19.55
CA LYS A 37 -20.75 -47.45 -20.45
C LYS A 37 -19.61 -47.00 -21.39
N THR A 38 -19.66 -45.76 -21.84
CA THR A 38 -18.57 -45.05 -22.49
C THR A 38 -18.15 -43.86 -21.62
N THR A 39 -16.85 -43.72 -21.39
CA THR A 39 -16.33 -42.58 -20.64
C THR A 39 -16.43 -41.32 -21.49
N THR A 40 -17.05 -40.28 -20.94
CA THR A 40 -17.13 -38.96 -21.58
C THR A 40 -16.34 -37.96 -20.76
N THR A 41 -15.50 -37.15 -21.41
CA THR A 41 -14.71 -36.11 -20.75
C THR A 41 -15.15 -34.75 -21.22
N ASN A 42 -15.30 -33.79 -20.30
CA ASN A 42 -15.76 -32.44 -20.62
C ASN A 42 -14.98 -31.40 -19.81
N LEU A 43 -14.82 -30.22 -20.41
CA LEU A 43 -14.65 -29.00 -19.63
C LEU A 43 -15.98 -28.73 -18.93
N TYR A 44 -16.02 -28.89 -17.61
CA TYR A 44 -17.24 -28.73 -16.83
C TYR A 44 -17.53 -27.26 -16.54
N LEU A 45 -16.50 -26.48 -16.20
CA LEU A 45 -16.64 -25.12 -15.72
C LEU A 45 -15.45 -24.28 -16.15
N LEU A 46 -15.72 -23.06 -16.62
CA LEU A 46 -14.80 -21.94 -16.62
C LEU A 46 -15.47 -20.79 -15.87
N SER A 47 -14.83 -20.27 -14.83
CA SER A 47 -15.37 -19.18 -14.02
C SER A 47 -14.37 -18.04 -13.84
N LEU A 48 -14.90 -16.82 -13.77
CA LEU A 48 -14.18 -15.59 -13.50
C LEU A 48 -14.87 -14.87 -12.35
N SER A 49 -14.09 -14.46 -11.35
CA SER A 49 -14.57 -13.74 -10.18
C SER A 49 -13.75 -12.48 -9.94
N LYS A 50 -14.40 -11.40 -9.50
CA LYS A 50 -13.79 -10.12 -9.20
C LYS A 50 -14.36 -9.53 -7.92
N ARG A 51 -13.49 -9.19 -6.98
CA ARG A 51 -13.83 -8.43 -5.79
C ARG A 51 -13.54 -6.93 -5.98
N ILE A 52 -14.50 -6.10 -5.57
CA ILE A 52 -14.38 -4.64 -5.51
C ILE A 52 -14.90 -4.19 -4.16
N GLY A 53 -13.99 -3.86 -3.23
CA GLY A 53 -14.34 -3.53 -1.85
C GLY A 53 -15.08 -4.69 -1.14
N HIS A 54 -16.33 -4.44 -0.76
CA HIS A 54 -17.22 -5.41 -0.10
C HIS A 54 -18.05 -6.25 -1.08
N SER A 55 -17.99 -5.95 -2.38
CA SER A 55 -18.75 -6.65 -3.43
C SER A 55 -17.91 -7.71 -4.13
N ASN A 56 -18.50 -8.86 -4.44
CA ASN A 56 -17.89 -9.90 -5.28
C ASN A 56 -18.83 -10.25 -6.43
N PHE A 57 -18.30 -10.24 -7.64
CA PHE A 57 -19.01 -10.59 -8.87
C PHE A 57 -18.40 -11.86 -9.44
N SER A 58 -19.24 -12.78 -9.93
CA SER A 58 -18.79 -14.00 -10.58
C SER A 58 -19.58 -14.28 -11.85
N LEU A 59 -18.88 -14.75 -12.88
CA LEU A 59 -19.44 -15.27 -14.11
C LEU A 59 -18.93 -16.70 -14.31
N ARG A 60 -19.80 -17.58 -14.78
CA ARG A 60 -19.42 -18.94 -15.17
C ARG A 60 -19.99 -19.36 -16.52
N TYR A 61 -19.21 -20.13 -17.26
CA TYR A 61 -19.61 -20.86 -18.44
C TYR A 61 -19.46 -22.36 -18.15
N THR A 62 -20.51 -23.15 -18.42
CA THR A 62 -20.61 -24.54 -17.93
C THR A 62 -20.86 -25.56 -19.06
N PRO A 63 -19.98 -25.69 -20.06
CA PRO A 63 -20.26 -26.51 -21.24
C PRO A 63 -20.44 -28.01 -20.93
N GLY A 64 -19.82 -28.51 -19.86
CA GLY A 64 -19.97 -29.89 -19.42
C GLY A 64 -21.16 -30.13 -18.48
N TYR A 65 -21.91 -29.10 -18.07
CA TYR A 65 -23.12 -29.25 -17.25
C TYR A 65 -24.30 -29.61 -18.15
N GLN A 66 -24.21 -30.79 -18.76
CA GLN A 66 -25.19 -31.30 -19.70
C GLN A 66 -25.58 -32.76 -19.42
N LYS A 67 -26.81 -33.11 -19.76
CA LYS A 67 -27.32 -34.48 -19.76
C LYS A 67 -28.11 -34.74 -21.02
N ASP A 68 -27.76 -35.83 -21.69
CA ASP A 68 -28.44 -36.33 -22.88
C ASP A 68 -29.11 -37.66 -22.54
N PHE A 69 -30.37 -37.79 -22.92
CA PHE A 69 -31.15 -39.02 -22.83
C PHE A 69 -31.59 -39.42 -24.23
N VAL A 70 -31.32 -40.67 -24.61
CA VAL A 70 -31.74 -41.24 -25.89
C VAL A 70 -32.76 -42.33 -25.61
N PHE A 71 -33.94 -42.19 -26.18
CA PHE A 71 -35.05 -43.12 -26.06
C PHE A 71 -35.30 -43.75 -27.41
N SER A 72 -35.26 -45.08 -27.50
CA SER A 72 -35.75 -45.80 -28.67
C SER A 72 -37.26 -45.99 -28.51
N SER A 73 -38.03 -45.49 -29.47
CA SER A 73 -39.50 -45.60 -29.49
C SER A 73 -40.00 -47.06 -29.53
N GLY A 74 -39.15 -47.98 -30.01
CA GLY A 74 -39.52 -49.36 -30.31
C GLY A 74 -40.24 -49.51 -31.65
N GLU A 75 -40.65 -48.41 -32.28
CA GLU A 75 -41.19 -48.36 -33.62
C GLU A 75 -40.04 -48.38 -34.63
N SER A 76 -40.13 -49.25 -35.64
CA SER A 76 -39.14 -49.35 -36.70
C SER A 76 -39.78 -49.12 -38.06
N VAL A 77 -39.14 -48.29 -38.86
CA VAL A 77 -39.52 -48.02 -40.24
C VAL A 77 -38.68 -48.90 -41.14
N THR A 78 -39.33 -49.66 -42.02
CA THR A 78 -38.66 -50.42 -43.07
C THR A 78 -38.61 -49.57 -44.34
N PHE A 79 -37.40 -49.32 -44.84
CA PHE A 79 -37.18 -48.56 -46.07
C PHE A 79 -37.26 -49.44 -47.32
N ASN A 80 -37.28 -48.81 -48.50
CA ASN A 80 -37.37 -49.49 -49.80
C ASN A 80 -36.23 -50.48 -50.07
N ASP A 81 -35.08 -50.30 -49.44
CA ASP A 81 -33.91 -51.19 -49.53
C ASP A 81 -33.97 -52.37 -48.53
N SER A 82 -35.11 -52.57 -47.87
CA SER A 82 -35.34 -53.56 -46.80
C SER A 82 -34.52 -53.31 -45.53
N SER A 83 -33.87 -52.15 -45.39
CA SER A 83 -33.25 -51.76 -44.11
C SER A 83 -34.32 -51.30 -43.12
N THR A 84 -34.13 -51.63 -41.84
CA THR A 84 -35.01 -51.21 -40.76
C THR A 84 -34.29 -50.23 -39.85
N GLN A 85 -34.89 -49.07 -39.58
CA GLN A 85 -34.38 -48.12 -38.60
C GLN A 85 -35.41 -47.88 -37.50
N THR A 86 -34.97 -48.02 -36.25
CA THR A 86 -35.77 -47.69 -35.08
C THR A 86 -35.76 -46.18 -34.84
N LEU A 87 -36.93 -45.57 -34.67
CA LEU A 87 -37.03 -44.14 -34.38
C LEU A 87 -36.52 -43.86 -32.97
N ASN A 88 -35.71 -42.81 -32.83
CA ASN A 88 -35.17 -42.37 -31.55
C ASN A 88 -35.58 -40.94 -31.22
N SER A 89 -35.81 -40.70 -29.94
CA SER A 89 -35.94 -39.36 -29.36
C SER A 89 -34.69 -39.04 -28.54
N LYS A 90 -34.11 -37.86 -28.74
CA LYS A 90 -32.96 -37.37 -27.97
C LYS A 90 -33.36 -36.12 -27.19
N PHE A 91 -33.33 -36.20 -25.87
CA PHE A 91 -33.62 -35.09 -24.97
C PHE A 91 -32.34 -34.60 -24.28
N SER A 92 -32.01 -33.33 -24.47
CA SER A 92 -30.79 -32.69 -24.00
C SER A 92 -31.10 -31.56 -23.02
N TYR A 93 -30.43 -31.54 -21.87
CA TYR A 93 -30.58 -30.54 -20.82
C TYR A 93 -29.22 -29.93 -20.51
N LYS A 94 -29.09 -28.60 -20.55
CA LYS A 94 -27.81 -27.90 -20.39
C LYS A 94 -27.94 -26.67 -19.50
N GLU A 95 -26.97 -26.45 -18.62
CA GLU A 95 -26.71 -25.12 -18.07
C GLU A 95 -25.70 -24.42 -18.98
N ILE A 96 -26.04 -23.24 -19.50
CA ILE A 96 -25.17 -22.50 -20.43
C ILE A 96 -24.21 -21.60 -19.65
N PHE A 97 -24.76 -20.71 -18.82
CA PHE A 97 -23.96 -19.77 -18.03
C PHE A 97 -24.66 -19.39 -16.73
N GLY A 98 -23.86 -18.88 -15.79
CA GLY A 98 -24.32 -18.41 -14.49
C GLY A 98 -23.68 -17.07 -14.11
N PHE A 99 -24.48 -16.22 -13.48
CA PHE A 99 -24.06 -14.99 -12.83
C PHE A 99 -24.24 -15.13 -11.32
N GLY A 100 -23.32 -14.54 -10.57
CA GLY A 100 -23.43 -14.45 -9.13
C GLY A 100 -22.92 -13.11 -8.62
N TYR A 101 -23.58 -12.61 -7.59
CA TYR A 101 -23.20 -11.40 -6.87
C TYR A 101 -23.28 -11.67 -5.37
N SER A 102 -22.31 -11.16 -4.61
CA SER A 102 -22.38 -11.18 -3.15
C SER A 102 -21.81 -9.91 -2.54
N TYR A 103 -22.35 -9.55 -1.37
CA TYR A 103 -22.00 -8.35 -0.64
C TYR A 103 -21.74 -8.67 0.83
N GLN A 104 -20.57 -8.26 1.31
CA GLN A 104 -20.15 -8.42 2.70
C GLN A 104 -20.58 -7.20 3.53
N VAL A 105 -21.66 -7.35 4.29
CA VAL A 105 -22.20 -6.27 5.15
C VAL A 105 -21.31 -6.09 6.39
N THR A 106 -20.88 -7.19 6.98
CA THR A 106 -19.91 -7.21 8.10
C THR A 106 -18.98 -8.41 7.95
N ASP A 107 -17.98 -8.52 8.83
CA ASP A 107 -17.13 -9.72 8.89
C ASP A 107 -17.89 -11.01 9.24
N LYS A 108 -19.14 -10.88 9.71
CA LYS A 108 -19.99 -11.99 10.14
C LYS A 108 -21.21 -12.24 9.24
N LEU A 109 -21.54 -11.34 8.33
CA LEU A 109 -22.79 -11.37 7.57
C LEU A 109 -22.56 -11.01 6.11
N SER A 110 -23.02 -11.87 5.22
CA SER A 110 -23.01 -11.64 3.77
C SER A 110 -24.32 -12.06 3.12
N PHE A 111 -24.70 -11.34 2.07
CA PHE A 111 -25.84 -11.65 1.22
C PHE A 111 -25.35 -11.95 -0.19
N GLY A 112 -26.10 -12.76 -0.92
CA GLY A 112 -25.81 -12.99 -2.32
C GLY A 112 -27.02 -13.40 -3.14
N PHE A 113 -26.77 -13.38 -4.44
CA PHE A 113 -27.72 -13.61 -5.49
C PHE A 113 -27.05 -14.42 -6.60
N THR A 114 -27.80 -15.32 -7.20
CA THR A 114 -27.34 -16.10 -8.35
C THR A 114 -28.43 -16.16 -9.41
N ALA A 115 -28.02 -16.14 -10.67
CA ALA A 115 -28.89 -16.33 -11.83
C ALA A 115 -28.24 -17.31 -12.81
N ARG A 116 -28.99 -18.26 -13.34
CA ARG A 116 -28.48 -19.31 -14.24
C ARG A 116 -29.42 -19.50 -15.42
N LEU A 117 -28.84 -19.56 -16.63
CA LEU A 117 -29.57 -19.86 -17.86
C LEU A 117 -29.45 -21.34 -18.18
N PHE A 118 -30.60 -21.97 -18.41
CA PHE A 118 -30.72 -23.34 -18.86
C PHE A 118 -31.38 -23.41 -20.23
N ASN A 119 -30.94 -24.39 -21.01
CA ASN A 119 -31.51 -24.75 -22.30
C ASN A 119 -31.93 -26.22 -22.27
N GLN A 120 -33.11 -26.50 -22.80
CA GLN A 120 -33.63 -27.85 -23.03
C GLN A 120 -33.96 -27.99 -24.51
N GLU A 121 -33.56 -29.11 -25.10
CA GLU A 121 -33.84 -29.43 -26.50
C GLU A 121 -34.38 -30.87 -26.58
N PHE A 122 -35.57 -31.00 -27.14
CA PHE A 122 -36.28 -32.27 -27.34
C PHE A 122 -36.35 -32.55 -28.83
N ASN A 123 -35.53 -33.50 -29.29
CA ASN A 123 -35.48 -33.92 -30.69
C ASN A 123 -36.21 -35.25 -30.83
N ASN A 124 -37.29 -35.30 -31.59
CA ASN A 124 -38.05 -36.52 -31.87
C ASN A 124 -37.90 -36.90 -33.34
N GLU A 125 -37.43 -38.12 -33.61
CA GLU A 125 -37.52 -38.68 -34.96
C GLU A 125 -38.97 -39.10 -35.23
N VAL A 126 -39.59 -38.43 -36.20
CA VAL A 126 -40.93 -38.73 -36.67
C VAL A 126 -40.88 -39.16 -38.13
N VAL A 127 -41.92 -39.86 -38.54
CA VAL A 127 -42.08 -40.29 -39.93
C VAL A 127 -42.96 -39.31 -40.67
N ASP A 128 -42.43 -38.73 -41.74
CA ASP A 128 -43.17 -37.86 -42.65
C ASP A 128 -43.56 -38.65 -43.91
N PRO A 129 -44.84 -39.00 -44.08
CA PRO A 129 -45.30 -39.73 -45.26
C PRO A 129 -45.26 -38.82 -46.49
N VAL A 130 -44.50 -39.21 -47.50
CA VAL A 130 -44.45 -38.54 -48.81
C VAL A 130 -45.42 -39.23 -49.75
N PHE A 131 -46.50 -38.54 -50.09
CA PHE A 131 -47.50 -39.03 -51.04
C PHE A 131 -47.06 -38.70 -52.48
N SER A 132 -46.67 -39.74 -53.24
CA SER A 132 -46.40 -39.68 -54.69
C SER A 132 -47.11 -40.86 -55.41
N ASP A 133 -46.73 -41.20 -56.65
CA ASP A 133 -47.18 -42.43 -57.35
C ASP A 133 -46.89 -43.71 -56.54
N SER A 134 -46.05 -43.62 -55.51
CA SER A 134 -45.87 -44.64 -54.46
C SER A 134 -45.71 -43.96 -53.09
N LEU A 135 -46.22 -44.61 -52.03
CA LEU A 135 -46.10 -44.11 -50.65
C LEU A 135 -44.70 -44.42 -50.11
N PHE A 136 -43.95 -43.39 -49.73
CA PHE A 136 -42.65 -43.54 -49.09
C PHE A 136 -42.56 -42.74 -47.80
N PHE A 137 -41.74 -43.20 -46.86
CA PHE A 137 -41.56 -42.60 -45.54
C PHE A 137 -40.20 -41.91 -45.46
N ASN A 138 -40.20 -40.62 -45.13
CA ASN A 138 -38.98 -39.88 -44.79
C ASN A 138 -38.84 -39.76 -43.28
N LEU A 139 -37.62 -39.92 -42.76
CA LEU A 139 -37.32 -39.56 -41.38
C LEU A 139 -37.11 -38.06 -41.28
N LYS A 140 -37.83 -37.44 -40.37
CA LYS A 140 -37.70 -36.03 -40.03
C LYS A 140 -37.46 -35.90 -38.54
N THR A 141 -36.62 -34.96 -38.13
CA THR A 141 -36.43 -34.63 -36.71
C THR A 141 -37.24 -33.40 -36.38
N GLU A 142 -38.20 -33.54 -35.47
CA GLU A 142 -38.92 -32.41 -34.88
C GLU A 142 -38.19 -31.97 -33.61
N THR A 143 -37.88 -30.67 -33.54
CA THR A 143 -37.12 -30.06 -32.44
C THR A 143 -37.99 -29.09 -31.68
N GLU A 144 -38.22 -29.39 -30.41
CA GLU A 144 -38.83 -28.49 -29.44
C GLU A 144 -37.75 -27.96 -28.49
N LYS A 145 -37.75 -26.66 -28.18
CA LYS A 145 -36.78 -26.03 -27.26
C LYS A 145 -37.49 -25.42 -26.08
N ALA A 146 -36.85 -25.39 -24.92
CA ALA A 146 -37.34 -24.67 -23.75
C ALA A 146 -36.19 -24.07 -22.94
N ASP A 147 -36.09 -22.75 -22.99
CA ASP A 147 -35.09 -21.99 -22.25
C ASP A 147 -35.70 -21.32 -21.03
N PHE A 148 -34.94 -21.33 -19.94
CA PHE A 148 -35.40 -20.71 -18.70
C PHE A 148 -34.27 -20.20 -17.83
N TRP A 149 -34.59 -19.18 -17.04
CA TRP A 149 -33.71 -18.62 -16.03
C TRP A 149 -34.14 -19.03 -14.63
N LYS A 150 -33.17 -19.49 -13.84
CA LYS A 150 -33.32 -19.68 -12.40
C LYS A 150 -32.59 -18.58 -11.65
N ALA A 151 -33.24 -17.96 -10.69
CA ALA A 151 -32.61 -17.00 -9.79
C ALA A 151 -32.95 -17.27 -8.31
N ASP A 152 -31.90 -17.20 -7.48
CA ASP A 152 -31.94 -17.54 -6.07
C ASP A 152 -31.14 -16.56 -5.22
N PHE A 153 -31.56 -16.40 -3.96
CA PHE A 153 -30.91 -15.53 -2.98
C PHE A 153 -30.38 -16.34 -1.81
N GLY A 154 -29.27 -15.90 -1.22
CA GLY A 154 -28.67 -16.55 -0.07
C GLY A 154 -28.10 -15.58 0.96
N ILE A 155 -28.05 -16.04 2.20
CA ILE A 155 -27.48 -15.33 3.34
C ILE A 155 -26.50 -16.27 4.02
N ASN A 156 -25.30 -15.79 4.36
CA ASN A 156 -24.41 -16.46 5.31
C ASN A 156 -24.26 -15.63 6.56
N PHE A 157 -24.25 -16.31 7.70
CA PHE A 157 -24.06 -15.73 9.00
C PHE A 157 -23.08 -16.56 9.83
N SER A 158 -21.99 -15.93 10.30
CA SER A 158 -20.98 -16.53 11.18
C SER A 158 -21.02 -15.85 12.54
N PRO A 159 -21.86 -16.30 13.49
CA PRO A 159 -21.99 -15.64 14.79
C PRO A 159 -20.68 -15.62 15.58
N VAL A 160 -19.90 -16.70 15.45
CA VAL A 160 -18.59 -16.95 16.07
C VAL A 160 -17.65 -17.54 15.03
N GLU A 161 -16.33 -17.50 15.26
CA GLU A 161 -15.33 -17.88 14.25
C GLU A 161 -15.39 -19.35 13.80
N ASN A 162 -15.95 -20.24 14.61
CA ASN A 162 -16.01 -21.68 14.38
C ASN A 162 -17.39 -22.18 13.95
N ILE A 163 -18.38 -21.30 13.76
CA ILE A 163 -19.72 -21.66 13.30
C ILE A 163 -20.11 -20.77 12.13
N SER A 164 -20.59 -21.40 11.06
CA SER A 164 -21.17 -20.72 9.90
C SER A 164 -22.53 -21.31 9.59
N LEU A 165 -23.52 -20.45 9.40
CA LEU A 165 -24.88 -20.82 9.02
C LEU A 165 -25.20 -20.20 7.67
N SER A 166 -25.95 -20.90 6.84
CA SER A 166 -26.43 -20.37 5.57
C SER A 166 -27.89 -20.72 5.33
N VAL A 167 -28.62 -19.80 4.71
CA VAL A 167 -29.99 -20.01 4.24
C VAL A 167 -30.08 -19.46 2.83
N ALA A 168 -30.66 -20.23 1.92
CA ALA A 168 -30.89 -19.79 0.56
C ALA A 168 -32.21 -20.32 -0.01
N SER A 169 -32.70 -19.67 -1.06
CA SER A 169 -33.82 -20.18 -1.84
C SER A 169 -33.39 -21.22 -2.87
N ILE A 170 -34.35 -22.04 -3.30
CA ILE A 170 -34.21 -22.96 -4.43
C ILE A 170 -35.33 -22.65 -5.43
N ASN A 171 -34.96 -22.34 -6.68
CA ASN A 171 -35.88 -22.00 -7.77
C ASN A 171 -36.89 -20.89 -7.40
N LEU A 172 -36.46 -19.86 -6.66
CA LEU A 172 -37.37 -18.80 -6.21
C LEU A 172 -38.00 -18.05 -7.39
N ILE A 173 -37.13 -17.59 -8.27
CA ILE A 173 -37.47 -16.93 -9.53
C ILE A 173 -37.23 -17.94 -10.65
N ASP A 174 -38.27 -18.16 -11.44
CA ASP A 174 -38.26 -19.07 -12.59
C ASP A 174 -38.92 -18.36 -13.78
N ILE A 175 -38.12 -17.98 -14.78
CA ILE A 175 -38.56 -17.20 -15.94
C ILE A 175 -38.38 -18.05 -17.19
N ASN A 176 -39.49 -18.49 -17.78
CA ASN A 176 -39.50 -19.24 -19.04
C ASN A 176 -39.60 -18.30 -20.22
N SER A 177 -38.74 -18.45 -21.22
CA SER A 177 -39.04 -17.97 -22.57
C SER A 177 -39.87 -19.05 -23.25
N LYS A 178 -41.18 -18.80 -23.45
CA LYS A 178 -42.07 -19.80 -24.05
C LYS A 178 -41.66 -20.10 -25.49
N THR A 179 -41.53 -21.38 -25.78
CA THR A 179 -41.57 -22.01 -27.11
C THR A 179 -42.55 -23.18 -27.00
N ASP A 180 -43.30 -23.44 -28.06
CA ASP A 180 -44.37 -24.45 -28.06
C ASP A 180 -43.75 -25.85 -27.85
N ILE A 181 -43.95 -26.41 -26.66
CA ILE A 181 -43.44 -27.74 -26.25
C ILE A 181 -44.58 -28.67 -25.84
N ALA A 182 -45.76 -28.50 -26.45
CA ALA A 182 -46.98 -29.22 -26.08
C ALA A 182 -46.77 -30.74 -26.03
N SER A 183 -45.98 -31.29 -26.97
CA SER A 183 -45.72 -32.73 -27.09
C SER A 183 -44.76 -33.26 -26.01
N ASN A 184 -43.83 -32.44 -25.52
CA ASN A 184 -42.77 -32.87 -24.59
C ASN A 184 -42.81 -32.22 -23.21
N SER A 185 -43.89 -31.52 -22.85
CA SER A 185 -44.04 -30.82 -21.55
C SER A 185 -43.79 -31.70 -20.32
N ALA A 186 -44.11 -33.01 -20.38
CA ALA A 186 -43.86 -33.96 -19.29
C ALA A 186 -42.35 -34.22 -19.02
N TYR A 187 -41.49 -33.92 -20.00
CA TYR A 187 -40.05 -34.17 -19.94
C TYR A 187 -39.24 -32.95 -19.50
N GLU A 188 -39.88 -31.80 -19.28
CA GLU A 188 -39.17 -30.66 -18.71
C GLU A 188 -38.51 -31.01 -17.37
N ILE A 189 -37.33 -30.44 -17.15
CA ILE A 189 -36.68 -30.49 -15.84
C ILE A 189 -37.62 -29.92 -14.79
N ARG A 190 -37.82 -30.71 -13.73
CA ARG A 190 -38.74 -30.39 -12.64
C ARG A 190 -38.07 -29.36 -11.74
N ARG A 191 -38.76 -28.25 -11.49
CA ARG A 191 -38.22 -27.07 -10.79
C ARG A 191 -39.01 -26.75 -9.51
N PRO A 192 -39.04 -27.65 -8.51
CA PRO A 192 -39.76 -27.39 -7.27
C PRO A 192 -39.13 -26.20 -6.53
N LYS A 193 -39.96 -25.34 -5.96
CA LYS A 193 -39.50 -24.26 -5.08
C LYS A 193 -39.17 -24.82 -3.70
N GLY A 194 -38.15 -24.26 -3.06
CA GLY A 194 -37.75 -24.69 -1.72
C GLY A 194 -36.73 -23.76 -1.09
N ALA A 195 -36.10 -24.26 -0.03
CA ALA A 195 -35.01 -23.61 0.65
C ALA A 195 -33.87 -24.59 0.93
N LEU A 196 -32.67 -24.04 1.06
CA LEU A 196 -31.43 -24.72 1.38
C LEU A 196 -30.92 -24.15 2.70
N LEU A 197 -30.68 -25.04 3.67
CA LEU A 197 -30.21 -24.72 5.01
C LEU A 197 -28.83 -25.36 5.20
N GLY A 198 -27.81 -24.55 5.44
CA GLY A 198 -26.45 -25.00 5.67
C GLY A 198 -25.96 -24.68 7.08
N ALA A 199 -25.18 -25.61 7.64
CA ALA A 199 -24.47 -25.41 8.89
C ALA A 199 -23.05 -25.99 8.76
N SER A 200 -22.05 -25.23 9.19
CA SER A 200 -20.66 -25.64 9.25
C SER A 200 -20.09 -25.34 10.62
N ILE A 201 -19.43 -26.32 11.23
CA ILE A 201 -18.84 -26.22 12.57
C ILE A 201 -17.39 -26.69 12.48
N SER A 202 -16.46 -25.89 13.02
CA SER A 202 -15.03 -26.22 13.08
C SER A 202 -14.56 -26.33 14.53
N PRO A 203 -14.72 -27.48 15.20
CA PRO A 203 -14.35 -27.63 16.62
C PRO A 203 -12.87 -27.33 16.88
N ILE A 204 -12.02 -27.62 15.88
CA ILE A 204 -10.61 -27.24 15.83
C ILE A 204 -10.29 -26.64 14.47
N LYS A 205 -9.19 -25.88 14.35
CA LYS A 205 -8.85 -25.16 13.11
C LYS A 205 -8.65 -26.08 11.89
N GLN A 206 -8.25 -27.33 12.14
CA GLN A 206 -7.91 -28.32 11.12
C GLN A 206 -9.09 -29.16 10.64
N ILE A 207 -10.23 -29.17 11.35
CA ILE A 207 -11.35 -30.07 11.05
C ILE A 207 -12.64 -29.27 11.01
N SER A 208 -13.45 -29.47 9.97
CA SER A 208 -14.78 -28.90 9.85
C SER A 208 -15.82 -29.97 9.51
N PHE A 209 -16.99 -29.85 10.11
CA PHE A 209 -18.16 -30.66 9.80
C PHE A 209 -19.16 -29.77 9.06
N ASN A 210 -19.65 -30.24 7.92
CA ASN A 210 -20.58 -29.50 7.08
C ASN A 210 -21.86 -30.30 6.90
N PHE A 211 -23.00 -29.64 7.03
CA PHE A 211 -24.32 -30.20 6.77
C PHE A 211 -25.12 -29.24 5.90
N LEU A 212 -25.76 -29.79 4.88
CA LEU A 212 -26.59 -29.06 3.93
C LEU A 212 -27.90 -29.80 3.77
N TYR A 213 -29.03 -29.15 4.02
CA TYR A 213 -30.35 -29.73 3.88
C TYR A 213 -31.19 -28.92 2.91
N GLU A 214 -31.80 -29.60 1.94
CA GLU A 214 -32.80 -29.02 1.06
C GLU A 214 -34.20 -29.41 1.54
N THR A 215 -35.14 -28.46 1.54
CA THR A 215 -36.54 -28.73 1.90
C THR A 215 -37.24 -29.68 0.92
N THR A 216 -36.59 -30.04 -0.18
CA THR A 216 -36.95 -31.11 -1.13
C THR A 216 -36.69 -32.51 -0.56
N GLN A 217 -36.18 -32.61 0.68
CA GLN A 217 -35.79 -33.83 1.40
C GLN A 217 -34.49 -34.47 0.88
N SER A 218 -33.57 -33.68 0.38
CA SER A 218 -32.21 -34.09 0.04
C SER A 218 -31.22 -33.48 1.03
N PHE A 219 -30.08 -34.14 1.29
CA PHE A 219 -29.05 -33.57 2.15
C PHE A 219 -27.64 -34.01 1.78
N MET A 220 -26.67 -33.22 2.21
CA MET A 220 -25.25 -33.55 2.18
C MET A 220 -24.66 -33.42 3.58
N ALA A 221 -23.83 -34.37 3.97
CA ALA A 221 -23.13 -34.35 5.25
C ALA A 221 -21.66 -34.71 5.03
N GLY A 222 -20.73 -33.85 5.42
CA GLY A 222 -19.33 -34.03 5.11
C GLY A 222 -18.38 -33.58 6.21
N ILE A 223 -17.16 -34.10 6.13
CA ILE A 223 -16.03 -33.72 6.96
C ILE A 223 -14.90 -33.20 6.07
N ASP A 224 -14.32 -32.07 6.47
CA ASP A 224 -13.13 -31.49 5.85
C ASP A 224 -11.97 -31.50 6.83
N GLY A 225 -10.80 -31.92 6.38
CA GLY A 225 -9.53 -31.84 7.07
C GLY A 225 -8.56 -30.90 6.35
N LYS A 226 -7.74 -30.17 7.11
CA LYS A 226 -6.73 -29.25 6.57
C LYS A 226 -5.39 -29.40 7.30
N PHE A 227 -4.32 -29.46 6.54
CA PHE A 227 -2.95 -29.45 7.03
C PHE A 227 -2.20 -28.26 6.41
N ASP A 228 -1.66 -27.39 7.26
CA ASP A 228 -0.88 -26.23 6.83
C ASP A 228 0.56 -26.66 6.51
N LEU A 229 1.12 -26.10 5.43
CA LEU A 229 2.49 -26.31 4.95
C LEU A 229 3.19 -24.95 4.79
N PRO A 230 4.53 -24.89 4.79
CA PRO A 230 5.25 -23.62 4.59
C PRO A 230 4.89 -22.86 3.31
N ALA A 231 4.52 -23.57 2.24
CA ALA A 231 4.20 -23.01 0.93
C ALA A 231 2.70 -23.05 0.58
N GLY A 232 1.82 -23.48 1.50
CA GLY A 232 0.40 -23.65 1.21
C GLY A 232 -0.34 -24.50 2.24
N SER A 233 -1.35 -25.23 1.80
CA SER A 233 -2.08 -26.18 2.65
C SER A 233 -2.65 -27.32 1.82
N ILE A 234 -2.73 -28.50 2.42
CA ILE A 234 -3.40 -29.66 1.84
C ILE A 234 -4.74 -29.84 2.55
N GLY A 235 -5.81 -29.97 1.76
CA GLY A 235 -7.15 -30.28 2.22
C GLY A 235 -7.58 -31.69 1.83
N PHE A 236 -8.37 -32.32 2.69
CA PHE A 236 -9.08 -33.56 2.40
C PHE A 236 -10.55 -33.36 2.74
N SER A 237 -11.45 -33.95 1.97
CA SER A 237 -12.88 -33.89 2.24
C SER A 237 -13.55 -35.21 1.87
N ALA A 238 -14.55 -35.59 2.65
CA ALA A 238 -15.44 -36.71 2.36
C ALA A 238 -16.87 -36.29 2.68
N THR A 239 -17.74 -36.31 1.68
CA THR A 239 -19.15 -35.90 1.80
C THR A 239 -20.08 -37.04 1.40
N LEU A 240 -21.04 -37.38 2.24
CA LEU A 240 -22.14 -38.29 1.92
C LEU A 240 -23.30 -37.54 1.27
N LEU A 241 -23.96 -38.19 0.31
CA LEU A 241 -25.14 -37.67 -0.39
C LEU A 241 -26.38 -38.46 -0.03
N HIS A 242 -27.47 -37.75 0.23
CA HIS A 242 -28.82 -38.27 0.19
C HIS A 242 -29.63 -37.47 -0.84
N ASP A 243 -30.37 -38.19 -1.68
CA ASP A 243 -31.34 -37.62 -2.60
C ASP A 243 -32.64 -38.42 -2.49
N LYS A 244 -33.75 -37.71 -2.25
CA LYS A 244 -35.09 -38.29 -2.10
C LYS A 244 -35.47 -39.27 -3.23
N TYR A 245 -34.99 -39.04 -4.45
CA TYR A 245 -35.36 -39.80 -5.64
C TYR A 245 -34.36 -40.90 -6.00
N GLN A 246 -33.33 -41.10 -5.18
CA GLN A 246 -32.30 -42.10 -5.37
C GLN A 246 -32.39 -43.20 -4.31
N SER A 247 -31.92 -44.38 -4.68
CA SER A 247 -31.76 -45.54 -3.81
C SER A 247 -30.37 -46.13 -4.03
N PRO A 248 -29.63 -46.56 -2.99
CA PRO A 248 -30.02 -46.62 -1.56
C PRO A 248 -30.15 -45.24 -0.89
N TYR A 249 -30.65 -45.20 0.36
CA TYR A 249 -30.90 -43.95 1.09
C TYR A 249 -29.68 -43.01 1.07
N ILE A 250 -28.48 -43.51 1.35
CA ILE A 250 -27.25 -42.78 1.03
C ILE A 250 -26.90 -43.08 -0.43
N ALA A 251 -27.09 -42.10 -1.31
CA ALA A 251 -26.93 -42.25 -2.75
C ALA A 251 -25.46 -42.42 -3.16
N GLY A 252 -24.52 -41.85 -2.41
CA GLY A 252 -23.09 -41.94 -2.71
C GLY A 252 -22.19 -41.14 -1.77
N ILE A 253 -20.91 -41.09 -2.15
CA ILE A 253 -19.85 -40.36 -1.45
C ILE A 253 -19.02 -39.50 -2.42
N LEU A 254 -18.58 -38.33 -1.97
CA LEU A 254 -17.66 -37.44 -2.66
C LEU A 254 -16.36 -37.29 -1.87
N PRO A 255 -15.31 -38.05 -2.22
CA PRO A 255 -13.97 -37.74 -1.77
C PRO A 255 -13.38 -36.58 -2.58
N ALA A 256 -12.63 -35.70 -1.91
CA ALA A 256 -11.73 -34.78 -2.60
C ALA A 256 -10.44 -34.53 -1.82
N ILE A 257 -9.37 -34.26 -2.57
CA ILE A 257 -8.09 -33.80 -2.06
C ILE A 257 -7.74 -32.49 -2.75
N SER A 258 -7.18 -31.54 -2.01
CA SER A 258 -6.80 -30.25 -2.56
C SER A 258 -5.45 -29.78 -2.05
N TYR A 259 -4.77 -29.00 -2.88
CA TYR A 259 -3.63 -28.19 -2.51
C TYR A 259 -3.98 -26.72 -2.77
N GLN A 260 -3.71 -25.86 -1.80
CA GLN A 260 -4.02 -24.43 -1.87
C GLN A 260 -2.81 -23.60 -1.47
N SER A 261 -2.36 -22.74 -2.38
CA SER A 261 -1.38 -21.66 -2.12
C SER A 261 -2.07 -20.30 -2.20
N ASP A 262 -1.30 -19.22 -1.99
CA ASP A 262 -1.82 -17.86 -2.11
C ASP A 262 -2.16 -17.46 -3.56
N VAL A 263 -1.54 -18.10 -4.56
CA VAL A 263 -1.67 -17.73 -5.99
C VAL A 263 -2.46 -18.78 -6.78
N PHE A 264 -2.37 -20.05 -6.44
CA PHE A 264 -3.09 -21.11 -7.15
C PHE A 264 -3.60 -22.20 -6.21
N GLY A 265 -4.62 -22.94 -6.68
CA GLY A 265 -5.17 -24.11 -6.02
C GLY A 265 -5.43 -25.23 -7.02
N ILE A 266 -5.32 -26.46 -6.57
CA ILE A 266 -5.63 -27.66 -7.35
C ILE A 266 -6.48 -28.57 -6.48
N THR A 267 -7.62 -29.02 -6.98
CA THR A 267 -8.52 -29.93 -6.28
C THR A 267 -8.87 -31.10 -7.19
N LEU A 268 -8.58 -32.33 -6.74
CA LEU A 268 -9.08 -33.55 -7.37
C LEU A 268 -10.25 -34.07 -6.54
N SER A 269 -11.42 -34.19 -7.17
CA SER A 269 -12.65 -34.65 -6.54
C SER A 269 -13.28 -35.78 -7.36
N GLY A 270 -14.09 -36.61 -6.72
CA GLY A 270 -14.89 -37.59 -7.41
C GLY A 270 -16.25 -37.77 -6.76
N VAL A 271 -17.17 -38.39 -7.50
CA VAL A 271 -18.46 -38.84 -6.97
C VAL A 271 -18.57 -40.33 -7.23
N LYS A 272 -18.85 -41.10 -6.18
CA LYS A 272 -19.09 -42.54 -6.25
C LYS A 272 -20.52 -42.83 -5.81
N TYR A 273 -21.36 -43.29 -6.72
CA TYR A 273 -22.73 -43.69 -6.40
C TYR A 273 -22.78 -45.15 -5.93
N PHE A 274 -23.65 -45.44 -4.95
CA PHE A 274 -23.82 -46.78 -4.38
C PHE A 274 -24.91 -47.61 -5.08
N ARG A 275 -25.65 -47.00 -6.01
CA ARG A 275 -26.63 -47.70 -6.85
C ARG A 275 -25.94 -48.66 -7.82
N ASN A 276 -26.60 -49.76 -8.16
CA ASN A 276 -26.20 -50.63 -9.26
C ASN A 276 -26.32 -49.90 -10.62
N LYS A 277 -25.28 -50.00 -11.46
CA LYS A 277 -25.10 -49.17 -12.68
C LYS A 277 -25.93 -49.61 -13.89
N ASN A 278 -26.42 -50.85 -13.90
CA ASN A 278 -27.06 -51.47 -15.06
C ASN A 278 -28.57 -51.57 -14.92
N THR A 279 -29.28 -50.44 -14.92
CA THR A 279 -30.75 -50.46 -14.99
C THR A 279 -31.21 -49.66 -16.21
N THR A 280 -31.47 -50.34 -17.32
CA THR A 280 -32.30 -49.79 -18.39
C THR A 280 -33.69 -49.53 -17.80
N GLN A 281 -34.21 -48.31 -17.98
CA GLN A 281 -35.55 -47.94 -17.51
C GLN A 281 -36.43 -47.63 -18.71
N SER A 282 -37.73 -47.94 -18.61
CA SER A 282 -38.68 -47.64 -19.66
C SER A 282 -38.91 -46.13 -19.80
N PHE A 283 -39.36 -45.73 -20.98
CA PHE A 283 -39.79 -44.37 -21.29
C PHE A 283 -40.80 -43.83 -20.26
N SER A 284 -41.79 -44.66 -19.88
CA SER A 284 -42.81 -44.33 -18.87
C SER A 284 -42.25 -44.06 -17.47
N VAL A 285 -41.14 -44.71 -17.09
CA VAL A 285 -40.47 -44.43 -15.80
C VAL A 285 -39.81 -43.07 -15.83
N PHE A 286 -39.17 -42.69 -16.94
CA PHE A 286 -38.56 -41.37 -17.09
C PHE A 286 -39.63 -40.26 -17.09
N GLU A 287 -40.73 -40.43 -17.82
CA GLU A 287 -41.86 -39.50 -17.82
C GLU A 287 -42.42 -39.26 -16.40
N LYS A 288 -42.60 -40.33 -15.62
CA LYS A 288 -43.11 -40.25 -14.25
C LYS A 288 -42.12 -39.64 -13.26
N GLU A 289 -40.83 -39.88 -13.42
CA GLU A 289 -39.83 -39.58 -12.39
C GLU A 289 -39.01 -38.32 -12.68
N GLY A 290 -38.72 -38.09 -13.97
CA GLY A 290 -38.02 -36.94 -14.52
C GLY A 290 -36.65 -36.68 -13.90
N ILE A 291 -36.10 -35.50 -14.17
CA ILE A 291 -34.91 -34.98 -13.51
C ILE A 291 -35.21 -33.63 -12.84
N ARG A 292 -34.44 -33.30 -11.79
CA ARG A 292 -34.53 -32.04 -11.04
C ARG A 292 -33.22 -31.25 -11.03
N ASN A 293 -32.11 -31.96 -11.18
CA ASN A 293 -30.75 -31.42 -11.21
C ASN A 293 -29.95 -32.16 -12.30
N ILE A 294 -29.16 -31.43 -13.08
CA ILE A 294 -28.37 -31.98 -14.21
C ILE A 294 -27.09 -32.69 -13.70
N LEU A 295 -26.52 -32.23 -12.59
CA LEU A 295 -25.27 -32.71 -12.03
C LEU A 295 -25.42 -34.02 -11.25
N ASN A 296 -26.39 -34.02 -10.31
CA ASN A 296 -26.69 -35.14 -9.43
C ASN A 296 -28.18 -35.51 -9.58
N ASN A 297 -28.45 -36.67 -10.16
CA ASN A 297 -29.78 -37.25 -10.23
C ASN A 297 -29.67 -38.76 -10.34
N ARG A 298 -30.82 -39.44 -10.38
CA ARG A 298 -30.90 -40.90 -10.47
C ARG A 298 -30.33 -41.49 -11.77
N TYR A 299 -29.91 -40.70 -12.73
CA TYR A 299 -29.26 -41.13 -13.97
C TYR A 299 -27.79 -40.70 -14.04
N SER A 300 -27.24 -40.13 -12.97
CA SER A 300 -25.83 -39.80 -12.87
C SER A 300 -24.96 -41.04 -12.68
N TYR A 301 -23.80 -41.04 -13.34
CA TYR A 301 -22.73 -42.03 -13.15
C TYR A 301 -21.62 -41.46 -12.28
N ASP A 302 -20.70 -42.35 -11.88
CA ASP A 302 -19.49 -41.98 -11.16
C ASP A 302 -18.69 -40.94 -11.97
N LYS A 303 -18.07 -39.99 -11.28
CA LYS A 303 -17.33 -38.89 -11.91
C LYS A 303 -15.99 -38.67 -11.23
N ALA A 304 -15.02 -38.17 -11.98
CA ALA A 304 -13.79 -37.58 -11.45
C ALA A 304 -13.55 -36.22 -12.10
N VAL A 305 -13.22 -35.21 -11.29
CA VAL A 305 -13.05 -33.83 -11.73
C VAL A 305 -11.81 -33.24 -11.09
N LEU A 306 -10.93 -32.72 -11.94
CA LEU A 306 -9.80 -31.87 -11.59
C LEU A 306 -10.23 -30.40 -11.72
N THR A 307 -10.11 -29.65 -10.64
CA THR A 307 -10.35 -28.20 -10.61
C THR A 307 -9.06 -27.46 -10.34
N ILE A 308 -8.76 -26.45 -11.16
CA ILE A 308 -7.62 -25.56 -11.01
C ILE A 308 -8.17 -24.16 -10.73
N THR A 309 -7.61 -23.50 -9.73
CA THR A 309 -7.98 -22.15 -9.31
C THR A 309 -6.75 -21.24 -9.39
N PHE A 310 -6.87 -20.07 -10.00
CA PHE A 310 -5.86 -19.01 -9.98
C PHE A 310 -6.40 -17.79 -9.23
N ARG A 311 -5.58 -17.22 -8.35
CA ARG A 311 -5.89 -16.02 -7.55
C ARG A 311 -4.85 -14.96 -7.88
N LEU A 312 -5.28 -13.96 -8.62
CA LEU A 312 -4.47 -12.80 -9.01
C LEU A 312 -4.74 -11.69 -8.00
N ASN A 313 -3.95 -11.67 -6.91
CA ASN A 313 -4.08 -10.67 -5.85
C ASN A 313 -3.31 -9.39 -6.24
N THR A 314 -3.86 -8.55 -7.13
CA THR A 314 -3.17 -7.32 -7.57
C THR A 314 -3.26 -6.16 -6.58
N ILE A 315 -4.04 -6.31 -5.51
CA ILE A 315 -4.20 -5.31 -4.44
C ILE A 315 -3.17 -5.59 -3.34
N ALA A 316 -2.19 -4.70 -3.21
CA ALA A 316 -1.18 -4.74 -2.15
C ALA A 316 -1.84 -4.55 -0.78
N GLU A 317 -1.56 -5.45 0.16
CA GLU A 317 -2.08 -5.34 1.53
C GLU A 317 -1.33 -4.25 2.31
N GLU A 318 -2.05 -3.27 2.85
CA GLU A 318 -1.51 -2.20 3.70
C GLU A 318 -0.98 -2.79 5.01
N LYS A 319 0.35 -2.93 5.11
CA LYS A 319 1.00 -3.53 6.29
C LYS A 319 1.23 -2.56 7.44
N ALA A 320 1.36 -1.28 7.12
CA ALA A 320 1.64 -0.22 8.07
C ALA A 320 0.74 0.98 7.81
N LYS A 321 0.36 1.71 8.87
CA LYS A 321 -0.53 2.87 8.77
C LYS A 321 -0.01 4.05 9.57
N ILE A 322 -0.11 5.26 9.01
CA ILE A 322 0.21 6.51 9.68
C ILE A 322 -1.01 6.93 10.52
N LEU A 323 -0.83 7.01 11.84
CA LEU A 323 -1.86 7.46 12.77
C LEU A 323 -1.88 8.98 12.90
N ASN A 324 -0.70 9.60 12.96
CA ASN A 324 -0.54 11.04 13.08
C ASN A 324 0.87 11.47 12.63
N ILE A 325 1.00 12.74 12.26
CA ILE A 325 2.28 13.42 12.03
C ILE A 325 2.35 14.66 12.93
N LYS A 326 3.41 14.75 13.72
CA LYS A 326 3.78 15.93 14.52
C LYS A 326 4.88 16.70 13.79
N MET A 327 4.61 17.95 13.46
CA MET A 327 5.64 18.86 12.94
C MET A 327 6.57 19.26 14.10
N VAL A 328 7.88 19.04 13.93
CA VAL A 328 8.89 19.35 14.96
C VAL A 328 9.32 20.80 14.84
N GLN A 329 9.50 21.28 13.61
CA GLN A 329 9.89 22.64 13.31
C GLN A 329 9.33 23.10 11.96
N GLU A 330 9.21 24.41 11.81
CA GLU A 330 9.02 25.05 10.51
C GLU A 330 10.28 24.94 9.66
N ILE A 331 10.18 25.23 8.37
CA ILE A 331 11.33 25.19 7.47
C ILE A 331 11.93 26.58 7.33
N PHE A 332 13.12 26.75 7.91
CA PHE A 332 14.07 27.81 7.63
C PHE A 332 15.08 27.32 6.59
N PRO A 333 14.99 27.77 5.33
CA PRO A 333 15.85 27.26 4.25
C PRO A 333 17.35 27.48 4.48
N ALA A 334 17.72 28.51 5.24
CA ALA A 334 19.12 28.77 5.58
C ALA A 334 19.74 27.66 6.43
N LEU A 335 18.94 26.95 7.24
CA LEU A 335 19.39 25.92 8.18
C LEU A 335 19.56 24.54 7.53
N GLU A 336 20.12 24.50 6.32
CA GLU A 336 20.20 23.30 5.48
C GLU A 336 20.82 22.10 6.21
N ASP A 337 21.96 22.31 6.86
CA ASP A 337 22.69 21.26 7.58
C ASP A 337 21.87 20.65 8.71
N ASN A 338 20.99 21.44 9.33
CA ASN A 338 20.15 21.00 10.45
C ASN A 338 19.09 19.96 10.03
N TYR A 339 18.70 19.92 8.75
CA TYR A 339 17.72 18.93 8.28
C TYR A 339 18.35 17.59 7.88
N LEU A 340 19.69 17.52 7.84
CA LEU A 340 20.43 16.28 7.56
C LEU A 340 20.42 15.34 8.77
N ASP A 341 20.47 15.89 9.99
CA ASP A 341 20.59 15.13 11.23
C ASP A 341 19.39 15.32 12.18
N LYS A 342 18.59 16.37 12.01
CA LYS A 342 17.34 16.56 12.77
C LYS A 342 16.09 16.43 11.91
N PRO A 343 15.11 15.60 12.33
CA PRO A 343 13.87 15.44 11.58
C PRO A 343 13.00 16.70 11.68
N PHE A 344 12.39 17.09 10.57
CA PHE A 344 11.42 18.19 10.56
C PHE A 344 10.02 17.74 11.02
N ALA A 345 9.75 16.44 11.00
CA ALA A 345 8.50 15.85 11.47
C ALA A 345 8.69 14.44 12.05
N LEU A 346 7.79 14.05 12.95
CA LEU A 346 7.72 12.72 13.57
C LEU A 346 6.36 12.11 13.28
N GLY A 347 6.32 10.92 12.68
CA GLY A 347 5.09 10.18 12.43
C GLY A 347 4.86 9.06 13.43
N LYS A 348 3.64 8.93 13.95
CA LYS A 348 3.21 7.75 14.70
C LYS A 348 2.70 6.71 13.71
N VAL A 349 3.38 5.58 13.61
CA VAL A 349 3.08 4.52 12.64
C VAL A 349 2.83 3.21 13.35
N VAL A 350 1.75 2.53 12.98
CA VAL A 350 1.36 1.21 13.52
C VAL A 350 1.61 0.11 12.50
N ASN A 351 2.14 -1.03 12.96
CA ASN A 351 2.18 -2.26 12.19
C ASN A 351 0.85 -3.02 12.34
N LYS A 352 0.17 -3.34 11.25
CA LYS A 352 -1.13 -4.04 11.27
C LYS A 352 -0.99 -5.56 11.15
N THR A 353 0.24 -6.06 11.08
CA THR A 353 0.53 -7.48 10.82
C THR A 353 1.02 -8.21 12.07
N ASP A 354 0.88 -9.54 12.05
CA ASP A 354 1.37 -10.43 13.11
C ASP A 354 2.90 -10.63 13.12
N ASN A 355 3.61 -10.04 12.15
CA ASN A 355 5.06 -10.18 12.01
C ASN A 355 5.76 -8.84 12.19
N ARG A 356 7.03 -8.87 12.58
CA ARG A 356 7.88 -7.68 12.56
C ARG A 356 8.06 -7.18 11.13
N ILE A 357 7.87 -5.89 10.90
CA ILE A 357 8.02 -5.27 9.59
C ILE A 357 9.15 -4.23 9.57
N ARG A 358 9.67 -4.01 8.37
CA ARG A 358 10.64 -2.95 8.07
C ARG A 358 9.92 -1.88 7.25
N ILE A 359 9.89 -0.65 7.74
CA ILE A 359 9.29 0.49 7.05
C ILE A 359 10.35 1.46 6.55
N LYS A 360 10.10 2.03 5.37
CA LYS A 360 10.91 3.07 4.72
C LYS A 360 10.08 4.35 4.67
N PRO A 361 10.32 5.30 5.59
CA PRO A 361 9.62 6.56 5.61
C PRO A 361 10.20 7.47 4.51
N SER A 362 9.34 8.25 3.87
CA SER A 362 9.79 9.27 2.93
C SER A 362 8.83 10.45 2.88
N SER A 363 9.30 11.61 2.45
CA SER A 363 8.49 12.82 2.39
C SER A 363 8.83 13.71 1.20
N LYS A 364 7.86 14.51 0.78
CA LYS A 364 8.02 15.55 -0.25
C LYS A 364 7.26 16.80 0.14
N ILE A 365 7.96 17.92 0.26
CA ILE A 365 7.37 19.23 0.49
C ILE A 365 7.13 19.91 -0.86
N VAL A 366 5.86 20.23 -1.16
CA VAL A 366 5.44 20.76 -2.45
C VAL A 366 6.11 22.12 -2.72
N GLY A 367 6.76 22.23 -3.88
CA GLY A 367 7.46 23.46 -4.28
C GLY A 367 8.65 23.82 -3.38
N PHE A 368 9.23 22.83 -2.71
CA PHE A 368 10.45 22.93 -1.91
C PHE A 368 11.45 21.84 -2.29
N ASN A 369 11.01 20.57 -2.36
CA ASN A 369 11.82 19.46 -2.88
C ASN A 369 11.46 19.16 -4.35
N SER A 370 12.46 18.87 -5.18
CA SER A 370 12.27 18.32 -6.54
C SER A 370 11.71 16.89 -6.48
N ASP A 371 12.29 16.09 -5.60
CA ASP A 371 12.08 14.65 -5.48
C ASP A 371 11.60 14.23 -4.08
N ILE A 372 11.28 12.96 -3.93
CA ILE A 372 10.93 12.37 -2.64
C ILE A 372 12.22 12.16 -1.83
N ILE A 373 12.24 12.65 -0.60
CA ILE A 373 13.35 12.48 0.34
C ILE A 373 13.11 11.24 1.19
N TYR A 374 14.05 10.29 1.14
CA TYR A 374 13.96 9.05 1.91
C TYR A 374 14.65 9.22 3.27
N SER A 375 13.94 8.81 4.32
CA SER A 375 14.45 8.81 5.69
C SER A 375 14.99 7.43 6.08
N PRO A 376 15.79 7.33 7.16
CA PRO A 376 16.29 6.06 7.66
C PRO A 376 15.16 5.05 7.92
N THR A 377 15.47 3.79 7.61
CA THR A 377 14.52 2.68 7.78
C THR A 377 14.28 2.38 9.26
N VAL A 378 13.03 2.11 9.63
CA VAL A 378 12.62 1.77 11.01
C VAL A 378 12.03 0.36 11.06
N LEU A 379 12.29 -0.37 12.14
CA LEU A 379 11.73 -1.70 12.39
C LEU A 379 10.60 -1.59 13.41
N ILE A 380 9.44 -2.19 13.11
CA ILE A 380 8.25 -2.16 13.97
C ILE A 380 7.84 -3.60 14.29
N ASN A 381 7.66 -3.92 15.58
CA ASN A 381 7.18 -5.23 16.01
C ASN A 381 5.70 -5.44 15.62
N ALA A 382 5.23 -6.69 15.67
CA ALA A 382 3.84 -7.03 15.38
C ALA A 382 2.87 -6.22 16.25
N HIS A 383 1.85 -5.60 15.63
CA HIS A 383 0.84 -4.76 16.30
C HIS A 383 1.35 -3.56 17.10
N ASP A 384 2.65 -3.26 17.02
CA ASP A 384 3.27 -2.17 17.77
C ASP A 384 3.15 -0.83 17.04
N THR A 385 3.25 0.26 17.80
CA THR A 385 3.22 1.63 17.29
C THR A 385 4.49 2.37 17.70
N VAL A 386 5.22 2.90 16.72
CA VAL A 386 6.49 3.61 16.97
C VAL A 386 6.47 5.02 16.36
N GLU A 387 7.34 5.88 16.88
CA GLU A 387 7.63 7.17 16.28
C GLU A 387 8.71 7.05 15.21
N VAL A 388 8.44 7.65 14.06
CA VAL A 388 9.21 7.51 12.82
C VAL A 388 9.68 8.90 12.38
N PRO A 389 10.99 9.14 12.24
CA PRO A 389 11.50 10.43 11.83
C PRO A 389 11.39 10.66 10.31
N PHE A 390 11.03 11.88 9.94
CA PHE A 390 11.06 12.37 8.57
C PHE A 390 12.09 13.49 8.43
N TYR A 391 13.02 13.30 7.51
CA TYR A 391 14.08 14.25 7.16
C TYR A 391 13.77 14.90 5.80
N THR A 392 14.35 16.08 5.58
CA THR A 392 14.24 16.81 4.33
C THR A 392 15.60 17.37 3.95
N ILE A 393 15.76 17.74 2.68
CA ILE A 393 16.94 18.44 2.18
C ILE A 393 16.45 19.73 1.52
N VAL A 394 17.18 20.82 1.72
CA VAL A 394 16.87 22.09 1.05
C VAL A 394 17.32 21.97 -0.40
N SER A 395 16.45 22.31 -1.34
CA SER A 395 16.83 22.32 -2.77
C SER A 395 17.77 23.48 -3.05
N ASP A 396 18.88 23.24 -3.77
CA ASP A 396 19.83 24.27 -4.22
C ASP A 396 19.15 25.42 -5.01
N THR A 397 18.00 25.13 -5.63
CA THR A 397 17.22 26.08 -6.43
C THR A 397 16.29 26.96 -5.60
N TYR A 398 16.16 26.71 -4.30
CA TYR A 398 15.24 27.45 -3.45
C TYR A 398 15.73 28.89 -3.24
N SER A 399 14.92 29.87 -3.63
CA SER A 399 15.29 31.30 -3.57
C SER A 399 14.11 32.23 -3.22
N ASN A 400 13.06 31.68 -2.62
CA ASN A 400 11.86 32.45 -2.31
C ASN A 400 12.13 33.57 -1.30
N LYS A 401 11.67 34.78 -1.66
CA LYS A 401 11.80 36.00 -0.83
C LYS A 401 10.68 36.19 0.18
N GLN A 402 9.60 35.41 0.09
CA GLN A 402 8.44 35.48 0.98
C GLN A 402 8.16 34.11 1.60
N SER A 403 7.76 34.11 2.87
CA SER A 403 7.29 32.92 3.57
C SER A 403 5.97 32.45 2.96
N LYS A 404 5.80 31.13 2.79
CA LYS A 404 4.59 30.53 2.23
C LYS A 404 4.19 29.30 3.03
N VAL A 405 2.88 29.13 3.24
CA VAL A 405 2.33 27.85 3.68
C VAL A 405 2.31 26.91 2.49
N SER A 406 2.91 25.75 2.64
CA SER A 406 2.87 24.65 1.66
C SER A 406 2.35 23.38 2.33
N TYR A 407 2.42 22.27 1.60
CA TYR A 407 2.03 20.95 2.08
C TYR A 407 3.22 19.98 2.00
N ALA A 408 3.41 19.23 3.07
CA ALA A 408 4.32 18.11 3.15
C ALA A 408 3.52 16.80 3.00
N ASP A 409 3.84 16.04 1.97
CA ASP A 409 3.37 14.68 1.77
C ASP A 409 4.30 13.70 2.49
N PHE A 410 3.73 12.83 3.31
CA PHE A 410 4.43 11.78 4.05
C PHE A 410 3.99 10.42 3.55
N TYR A 411 4.96 9.53 3.33
CA TYR A 411 4.76 8.20 2.77
C TYR A 411 5.44 7.17 3.66
N ILE A 412 4.80 6.02 3.84
CA ILE A 412 5.42 4.84 4.44
C ILE A 412 5.33 3.65 3.49
N SER A 413 6.41 2.87 3.40
CA SER A 413 6.48 1.71 2.51
C SER A 413 7.22 0.56 3.18
N THR A 414 6.65 -0.64 3.11
CA THR A 414 7.25 -1.90 3.57
C THR A 414 7.92 -2.68 2.43
N ARG A 415 7.63 -2.29 1.19
CA ARG A 415 8.12 -2.88 -0.06
C ARG A 415 8.74 -1.81 -0.93
N ASN A 416 9.64 -2.22 -1.82
CA ASN A 416 10.18 -1.30 -2.83
C ASN A 416 9.07 -0.94 -3.82
N ASN A 417 8.90 0.36 -4.09
CA ASN A 417 7.97 0.95 -5.07
C ASN A 417 6.47 0.89 -4.75
N GLU A 418 6.07 0.43 -3.55
CA GLU A 418 4.67 0.45 -3.11
C GLU A 418 4.52 1.20 -1.79
N THR A 419 3.67 2.23 -1.77
CA THR A 419 3.31 2.97 -0.56
C THR A 419 2.21 2.21 0.16
N ASP A 420 2.42 1.88 1.44
CA ASP A 420 1.38 1.30 2.29
C ASP A 420 0.36 2.37 2.71
N ASP A 421 0.82 3.55 3.10
CA ASP A 421 -0.06 4.67 3.49
C ASP A 421 0.57 6.05 3.20
N LYS A 422 -0.29 7.07 3.02
CA LYS A 422 0.08 8.46 2.74
C LYS A 422 -0.72 9.40 3.65
N LEU A 423 -0.04 10.39 4.23
CA LEU A 423 -0.69 11.49 4.96
C LEU A 423 -0.10 12.83 4.53
N GLN A 424 -0.92 13.88 4.47
CA GLN A 424 -0.47 15.23 4.14
C GLN A 424 -0.68 16.17 5.34
N LYS A 425 0.29 17.05 5.61
CA LYS A 425 0.17 18.14 6.60
C LYS A 425 0.62 19.47 6.00
N PRO A 426 0.00 20.59 6.41
CA PRO A 426 0.51 21.92 6.10
C PRO A 426 1.85 22.16 6.82
N ILE A 427 2.72 22.92 6.18
CA ILE A 427 4.02 23.32 6.73
C ILE A 427 4.35 24.76 6.29
N LEU A 428 4.83 25.58 7.22
CA LEU A 428 5.34 26.91 6.90
C LEU A 428 6.77 26.79 6.39
N ILE A 429 7.01 27.34 5.20
CA ILE A 429 8.33 27.48 4.61
C ILE A 429 8.67 28.96 4.63
N ASN A 430 9.68 29.32 5.42
CA ASN A 430 10.09 30.69 5.60
C ASN A 430 10.91 31.21 4.40
N LYS A 431 10.99 32.54 4.25
CA LYS A 431 11.85 33.22 3.26
C LYS A 431 13.32 32.79 3.43
N ILE A 432 14.13 32.86 2.36
CA ILE A 432 15.54 32.42 2.36
C ILE A 432 16.39 33.09 3.45
N ASN A 433 16.09 34.34 3.80
CA ASN A 433 16.79 35.11 4.83
C ASN A 433 16.21 34.92 6.24
N ALA A 434 15.20 34.09 6.42
CA ALA A 434 14.59 33.91 7.73
C ALA A 434 15.52 33.14 8.67
N TRP A 435 15.58 33.61 9.90
CA TRP A 435 16.34 33.04 11.00
C TRP A 435 15.39 32.77 12.17
N ASP A 436 15.71 31.81 13.03
CA ASP A 436 14.87 31.39 14.15
C ASP A 436 15.23 32.11 15.47
N GLY A 437 15.99 33.20 15.38
CA GLY A 437 16.45 34.01 16.51
C GLY A 437 17.55 33.39 17.37
N LYS A 438 18.09 32.20 17.03
CA LYS A 438 19.13 31.53 17.83
C LYS A 438 20.50 31.73 17.22
N VAL A 439 21.43 32.34 17.96
CA VAL A 439 22.77 32.71 17.43
C VAL A 439 23.56 31.48 16.99
N ILE A 440 23.31 30.31 17.60
CA ILE A 440 23.90 29.02 17.19
C ILE A 440 23.65 28.68 15.72
N HIS A 441 22.57 29.21 15.13
CA HIS A 441 22.20 29.01 13.74
C HIS A 441 22.70 30.11 12.79
N LEU A 442 23.25 31.23 13.29
CA LEU A 442 23.85 32.25 12.42
C LEU A 442 25.04 31.72 11.62
N LYS A 443 25.69 30.66 12.12
CA LYS A 443 26.79 29.99 11.41
C LYS A 443 26.38 29.52 10.00
N GLU A 444 25.11 29.19 9.81
CA GLU A 444 24.55 28.73 8.53
C GLU A 444 24.53 29.84 7.47
N PHE A 445 24.53 31.11 7.89
CA PHE A 445 24.53 32.29 7.01
C PHE A 445 25.94 32.74 6.58
N ILE A 446 26.99 32.28 7.28
CA ILE A 446 28.38 32.71 7.05
C ILE A 446 28.85 32.34 5.64
N LYS A 447 28.44 31.18 5.10
CA LYS A 447 28.72 30.75 3.72
C LYS A 447 30.18 31.03 3.26
N LYS A 448 31.16 30.65 4.09
CA LYS A 448 32.60 30.94 3.92
C LYS A 448 33.22 30.48 2.60
N ASP A 449 32.67 29.42 1.99
CA ASP A 449 33.21 28.79 0.77
C ASP A 449 32.66 29.42 -0.52
N GLN A 450 31.90 30.50 -0.41
CA GLN A 450 31.33 31.19 -1.57
C GLN A 450 32.40 32.00 -2.32
N TYR A 451 32.48 31.79 -3.64
CA TYR A 451 33.47 32.41 -4.52
C TYR A 451 33.57 33.94 -4.37
N TYR A 452 32.45 34.63 -4.19
CA TYR A 452 32.43 36.09 -4.09
C TYR A 452 33.10 36.61 -2.81
N ILE A 453 32.97 35.91 -1.67
CA ILE A 453 33.65 36.28 -0.42
C ILE A 453 35.15 36.03 -0.53
N MET A 454 35.53 34.84 -1.03
CA MET A 454 36.94 34.52 -1.27
C MET A 454 37.60 35.52 -2.23
N LYS A 455 36.90 35.90 -3.30
CA LYS A 455 37.37 36.90 -4.27
C LYS A 455 37.55 38.26 -3.61
N TYR A 456 36.55 38.75 -2.87
CA TYR A 456 36.64 40.02 -2.15
C TYR A 456 37.84 40.03 -1.18
N ALA A 457 37.97 39.01 -0.34
CA ALA A 457 39.06 38.93 0.63
C ALA A 457 40.44 38.91 -0.07
N LYS A 458 40.59 38.10 -1.12
CA LYS A 458 41.84 38.02 -1.91
C LYS A 458 42.19 39.34 -2.59
N GLU A 459 41.22 40.05 -3.17
CA GLU A 459 41.46 41.36 -3.80
C GLU A 459 41.97 42.39 -2.77
N VAL A 460 41.32 42.47 -1.60
CA VAL A 460 41.74 43.38 -0.52
C VAL A 460 43.14 43.05 -0.02
N LEU A 461 43.45 41.77 0.20
CA LEU A 461 44.77 41.34 0.66
C LEU A 461 45.86 41.51 -0.42
N SER A 462 45.55 41.23 -1.69
CA SER A 462 46.47 41.42 -2.83
C SER A 462 46.89 42.88 -2.97
N ASN A 463 45.95 43.82 -2.83
CA ASN A 463 46.23 45.25 -2.83
C ASN A 463 47.11 45.71 -1.64
N ASN A 464 47.29 44.86 -0.61
CA ASN A 464 48.15 45.11 0.53
C ASN A 464 49.33 44.13 0.61
N LYS A 465 49.64 43.40 -0.47
CA LYS A 465 50.67 42.36 -0.49
C LYS A 465 52.04 42.86 -0.05
N SER A 466 52.47 44.03 -0.52
CA SER A 466 53.76 44.62 -0.13
C SER A 466 53.92 44.87 1.37
N LYS A 467 52.81 45.11 2.09
CA LYS A 467 52.79 45.25 3.55
C LYS A 467 52.71 43.90 4.25
N LEU A 468 52.04 42.92 3.65
CA LEU A 468 51.89 41.58 4.22
C LEU A 468 53.18 40.76 4.11
N ASP A 469 53.93 40.93 3.01
CA ASP A 469 55.20 40.22 2.76
C ASP A 469 56.32 40.66 3.72
N THR A 470 56.21 41.82 4.38
CA THR A 470 57.18 42.31 5.38
C THR A 470 56.83 41.95 6.82
N ILE A 471 55.65 41.38 7.06
CA ILE A 471 55.18 41.00 8.39
C ILE A 471 55.66 39.59 8.75
N VAL A 472 56.07 39.39 10.01
CA VAL A 472 56.41 38.07 10.54
C VAL A 472 55.22 37.13 10.37
N TYR A 473 55.44 35.93 9.81
CA TYR A 473 54.37 34.98 9.46
C TYR A 473 53.34 34.73 10.58
N SER A 474 53.80 34.61 11.83
CA SER A 474 52.93 34.42 13.00
C SER A 474 51.95 35.56 13.28
N LEU A 475 52.22 36.78 12.79
CA LEU A 475 51.33 37.93 12.92
C LEU A 475 50.38 38.07 11.72
N SER A 476 50.48 37.17 10.72
CA SER A 476 49.73 37.26 9.47
C SER A 476 48.22 37.29 9.71
N ALA A 477 47.68 36.42 10.57
CA ALA A 477 46.25 36.37 10.86
C ALA A 477 45.74 37.70 11.45
N PHE A 478 46.44 38.25 12.46
CA PHE A 478 46.08 39.54 13.07
C PHE A 478 46.07 40.69 12.06
N TYR A 479 47.13 40.84 11.24
CA TYR A 479 47.20 41.93 10.27
C TYR A 479 46.25 41.75 9.09
N LYS A 480 46.03 40.51 8.61
CA LYS A 480 45.00 40.22 7.59
C LYS A 480 43.62 40.61 8.11
N ALA A 481 43.27 40.19 9.33
CA ALA A 481 42.00 40.54 9.95
C ALA A 481 41.83 42.06 10.07
N LYS A 482 42.88 42.77 10.51
CA LYS A 482 42.92 44.23 10.58
C LYS A 482 42.71 44.91 9.23
N ILE A 483 43.37 44.44 8.17
CA ILE A 483 43.26 45.01 6.83
C ILE A 483 41.86 44.78 6.27
N LEU A 484 41.33 43.56 6.41
CA LEU A 484 39.99 43.20 5.93
C LEU A 484 38.90 44.01 6.64
N PHE A 485 38.97 44.12 7.98
CA PHE A 485 38.02 44.95 8.75
C PHE A 485 38.05 46.40 8.31
N ASN A 486 39.25 47.01 8.26
CA ASN A 486 39.41 48.41 7.87
C ASN A 486 38.97 48.68 6.42
N ASN A 487 38.98 47.68 5.54
CA ASN A 487 38.47 47.83 4.18
C ASN A 487 36.93 47.77 4.15
N LEU A 488 36.34 46.86 4.92
CA LEU A 488 34.90 46.71 5.05
C LEU A 488 34.27 47.99 5.63
N VAL A 489 34.69 48.41 6.82
CA VAL A 489 34.04 49.53 7.54
C VAL A 489 34.08 50.86 6.80
N LYS A 490 35.11 51.11 5.96
CA LYS A 490 35.19 52.32 5.11
C LYS A 490 34.01 52.49 4.15
N LYS A 491 33.33 51.41 3.82
CA LYS A 491 32.30 51.39 2.79
C LYS A 491 30.90 51.16 3.36
N PHE A 492 30.76 50.98 4.68
CA PHE A 492 29.54 50.46 5.28
C PHE A 492 28.90 51.45 6.26
N VAL A 493 27.58 51.41 6.35
CA VAL A 493 26.78 52.18 7.32
C VAL A 493 25.98 51.22 8.18
N TYR A 494 25.92 51.49 9.49
CA TYR A 494 25.11 50.69 10.40
C TYR A 494 23.66 51.06 10.18
N VAL A 495 22.82 50.05 9.96
CA VAL A 495 21.39 50.21 9.80
C VAL A 495 20.75 49.33 10.85
N ALA A 496 20.23 49.94 11.92
CA ALA A 496 19.42 49.22 12.89
C ALA A 496 18.16 48.70 12.18
N ASP A 497 17.79 47.44 12.39
CA ASP A 497 16.50 46.93 11.93
C ASP A 497 15.37 47.70 12.66
N PRO A 498 14.56 48.52 11.96
CA PRO A 498 13.49 49.28 12.60
C PRO A 498 12.40 48.40 13.22
N ASN A 499 12.36 47.11 12.88
CA ASN A 499 11.41 46.16 13.47
C ASN A 499 12.00 45.36 14.64
N ALA A 500 13.33 45.36 14.83
CA ALA A 500 14.02 44.50 15.80
C ALA A 500 13.44 43.06 15.84
N THR A 501 13.01 42.56 14.68
CA THR A 501 12.34 41.28 14.56
C THR A 501 13.40 40.26 14.22
N SER A 502 13.57 39.25 15.08
CA SER A 502 14.57 38.18 15.05
C SER A 502 14.56 37.26 13.81
N ASP A 503 14.02 37.71 12.69
CA ASP A 503 13.49 36.88 11.62
C ASP A 503 14.12 37.20 10.25
N PHE A 504 15.22 37.96 10.21
CA PHE A 504 15.91 38.31 8.96
C PHE A 504 17.41 38.50 9.17
N VAL A 505 18.21 37.69 8.47
CA VAL A 505 19.67 37.82 8.43
C VAL A 505 20.10 37.90 6.97
N GLN A 506 20.87 38.91 6.63
CA GLN A 506 21.48 39.09 5.32
C GLN A 506 22.62 38.08 5.12
N PHE A 507 22.64 37.44 3.95
CA PHE A 507 23.83 36.71 3.54
C PHE A 507 24.97 37.69 3.24
N PRO A 508 26.25 37.29 3.44
CA PRO A 508 27.41 38.16 3.23
C PRO A 508 27.43 38.94 1.91
N LYS A 509 26.93 38.34 0.81
CA LYS A 509 26.78 39.03 -0.48
C LYS A 509 25.86 40.25 -0.39
N GLN A 510 24.70 40.05 0.22
CA GLN A 510 23.67 41.08 0.35
C GLN A 510 24.20 42.23 1.21
N THR A 511 24.89 41.93 2.32
CA THR A 511 25.49 42.94 3.20
C THR A 511 26.56 43.76 2.47
N ILE A 512 27.39 43.14 1.60
CA ILE A 512 28.35 43.85 0.74
C ILE A 512 27.65 44.75 -0.29
N ASP A 513 26.64 44.21 -0.97
CA ASP A 513 25.93 44.92 -2.04
C ASP A 513 25.14 46.12 -1.48
N LEU A 514 24.50 45.94 -0.31
CA LEU A 514 23.74 46.97 0.41
C LEU A 514 24.63 47.96 1.17
N ARG A 515 25.88 47.59 1.44
CA ARG A 515 26.85 48.40 2.19
C ARG A 515 26.35 48.76 3.59
N GLY A 516 25.68 47.84 4.25
CA GLY A 516 25.13 48.06 5.58
C GLY A 516 24.37 46.85 6.10
N GLY A 517 24.15 46.84 7.42
CA GLY A 517 23.48 45.79 8.16
C GLY A 517 23.51 46.08 9.65
N ASP A 518 22.87 45.21 10.43
CA ASP A 518 22.86 45.23 11.89
C ASP A 518 23.98 44.37 12.49
N CYS A 519 23.86 43.99 13.78
CA CYS A 519 24.92 43.29 14.50
C CYS A 519 25.19 41.87 13.98
N ASP A 520 24.13 41.14 13.62
CA ASP A 520 24.19 39.79 13.10
C ASP A 520 24.65 39.80 11.64
N ASP A 521 24.13 40.69 10.79
CA ASP A 521 24.58 40.85 9.41
C ASP A 521 26.09 41.12 9.31
N LEU A 522 26.58 42.09 10.09
CA LEU A 522 27.98 42.51 10.07
C LEU A 522 28.90 41.44 10.69
N SER A 523 28.45 40.73 11.71
CA SER A 523 29.20 39.63 12.33
C SER A 523 29.28 38.42 11.40
N VAL A 524 28.19 38.07 10.72
CA VAL A 524 28.13 37.02 9.71
C VAL A 524 29.05 37.35 8.53
N LEU A 525 28.99 38.58 8.00
CA LEU A 525 29.87 39.02 6.91
C LEU A 525 31.35 38.97 7.31
N TYR A 526 31.71 39.56 8.45
CA TYR A 526 33.12 39.62 8.83
C TYR A 526 33.68 38.24 9.16
N SER A 527 32.88 37.38 9.79
CA SER A 527 33.22 35.96 9.96
C SER A 527 33.48 35.29 8.62
N ALA A 528 32.58 35.45 7.64
CA ALA A 528 32.71 34.86 6.32
C ALA A 528 34.02 35.26 5.64
N VAL A 529 34.36 36.55 5.71
CA VAL A 529 35.58 37.10 5.12
C VAL A 529 36.83 36.52 5.78
N LEU A 530 36.89 36.41 7.11
CA LEU A 530 38.02 35.82 7.82
C LEU A 530 38.16 34.31 7.57
N GLU A 531 37.05 33.57 7.66
CA GLU A 531 37.01 32.12 7.43
C GLU A 531 37.42 31.76 6.00
N SER A 532 37.03 32.58 5.00
CA SER A 532 37.39 32.36 3.59
C SER A 532 38.89 32.44 3.30
N VAL A 533 39.68 33.04 4.22
CA VAL A 533 41.15 33.12 4.14
C VAL A 533 41.83 32.26 5.20
N GLY A 534 41.09 31.38 5.87
CA GLY A 534 41.59 30.39 6.83
C GLY A 534 41.73 30.89 8.26
N ILE A 535 41.25 32.09 8.59
CA ILE A 535 41.30 32.62 9.96
C ILE A 535 40.07 32.11 10.72
N GLN A 536 40.31 31.32 11.77
CA GLN A 536 39.24 30.76 12.58
C GLN A 536 38.48 31.85 13.34
N THR A 537 37.16 31.72 13.36
CA THR A 537 36.23 32.61 14.05
C THR A 537 35.22 31.85 14.92
N ALA A 538 34.59 32.59 15.82
CA ALA A 538 33.44 32.18 16.61
C ALA A 538 32.53 33.39 16.82
N LEU A 539 31.23 33.16 16.96
CA LEU A 539 30.25 34.19 17.32
C LEU A 539 30.13 34.27 18.84
N ILE A 540 29.91 35.47 19.36
CA ILE A 540 29.65 35.69 20.78
C ILE A 540 28.19 36.14 20.91
N ASP A 541 27.37 35.28 21.50
CA ASP A 541 25.97 35.55 21.80
C ASP A 541 25.85 36.19 23.20
N TYR A 542 25.46 37.45 23.26
CA TYR A 542 25.13 38.13 24.52
C TYR A 542 23.62 38.06 24.76
N LYS A 543 23.21 37.33 25.80
CA LYS A 543 21.81 37.12 26.21
C LYS A 543 21.49 37.96 27.47
N PRO A 544 21.11 39.24 27.35
CA PRO A 544 20.78 40.06 28.51
C PRO A 544 19.46 39.60 29.17
N ASP A 545 19.32 39.80 30.48
CA ASP A 545 18.08 39.48 31.22
C ASP A 545 16.87 40.31 30.72
N LYS A 546 17.12 41.50 30.15
CA LYS A 546 16.15 42.41 29.55
C LYS A 546 16.79 43.17 28.38
N GLY A 547 16.07 43.30 27.26
CA GLY A 547 16.53 44.03 26.08
C GLY A 547 16.87 43.11 24.90
N LEU A 548 17.35 43.70 23.82
CA LEU A 548 17.77 42.98 22.62
C LEU A 548 19.13 42.32 22.86
N GLY A 549 19.26 41.07 22.40
CA GLY A 549 20.56 40.40 22.35
C GLY A 549 21.53 41.15 21.44
N HIS A 550 22.83 40.89 21.62
CA HIS A 550 23.87 41.44 20.76
C HIS A 550 24.79 40.32 20.30
N VAL A 551 25.28 40.40 19.07
CA VAL A 551 26.24 39.43 18.53
C VAL A 551 27.53 40.15 18.17
N ASN A 552 28.66 39.62 18.66
CA ASN A 552 29.99 40.04 18.21
C ASN A 552 30.76 38.89 17.58
N LEU A 553 31.88 39.24 16.95
CA LEU A 553 32.83 38.28 16.41
C LEU A 553 34.01 38.08 17.34
N LEU A 554 34.46 36.84 17.40
CA LEU A 554 35.68 36.39 18.02
C LEU A 554 36.57 35.78 16.95
N PHE A 555 37.84 36.13 16.88
CA PHE A 555 38.74 35.47 15.94
C PHE A 555 40.08 35.08 16.56
N ASN A 556 40.63 34.00 16.00
CA ASN A 556 41.89 33.41 16.41
C ASN A 556 43.05 34.14 15.73
N THR A 557 43.97 34.69 16.52
CA THR A 557 45.16 35.36 15.99
C THR A 557 46.27 34.40 15.61
N GLU A 558 46.09 33.10 15.88
CA GLU A 558 47.07 32.00 15.72
C GLU A 558 48.33 32.12 16.59
N LEU A 559 48.41 33.13 17.45
CA LEU A 559 49.50 33.32 18.39
C LEU A 559 49.35 32.37 19.58
N SER A 560 50.47 31.81 20.04
CA SER A 560 50.51 31.14 21.34
C SER A 560 50.40 32.18 22.47
N PRO A 561 50.01 31.78 23.69
CA PRO A 561 49.86 32.72 24.82
C PRO A 561 51.12 33.55 25.09
N GLN A 562 52.31 32.96 24.93
CA GLN A 562 53.60 33.64 25.15
C GLN A 562 53.89 34.73 24.10
N ARG A 563 53.20 34.69 22.95
CA ARG A 563 53.38 35.66 21.85
C ARG A 563 52.29 36.72 21.83
N ALA A 564 51.37 36.75 22.81
CA ALA A 564 50.33 37.77 22.89
C ALA A 564 50.89 39.21 22.96
N ILE A 565 52.05 39.37 23.61
CA ILE A 565 52.82 40.62 23.70
C ILE A 565 53.16 41.23 22.32
N TRP A 566 53.16 40.43 21.25
CA TRP A 566 53.44 40.94 19.90
C TRP A 566 52.28 41.75 19.30
N ILE A 567 51.08 41.70 19.89
CA ILE A 567 49.92 42.48 19.45
C ILE A 567 49.42 43.47 20.51
N THR A 568 49.69 43.26 21.80
CA THR A 568 49.31 44.16 22.90
C THR A 568 50.04 43.80 24.20
N ASP A 569 50.43 44.80 24.99
CA ASP A 569 50.97 44.64 26.35
C ASP A 569 49.88 44.64 27.44
N ASN A 570 48.62 44.72 27.03
CA ASN A 570 47.47 44.70 27.92
C ASN A 570 46.77 43.34 27.86
N ASP A 571 46.92 42.54 28.92
CA ASP A 571 46.31 41.21 29.09
C ASP A 571 44.78 41.24 29.07
N SER A 572 44.17 42.40 29.33
CA SER A 572 42.71 42.53 29.20
C SER A 572 42.26 42.54 27.74
N LYS A 573 43.14 42.74 26.75
CA LYS A 573 42.79 42.89 25.32
C LYS A 573 42.68 41.58 24.54
N TYR A 574 42.97 40.46 25.16
CA TYR A 574 42.82 39.15 24.54
C TYR A 574 42.38 38.14 25.59
N PHE A 575 42.04 36.95 25.14
CA PHE A 575 41.85 35.82 26.04
C PHE A 575 42.36 34.55 25.37
N ILE A 576 42.71 33.57 26.20
CA ILE A 576 43.28 32.31 25.74
C ILE A 576 42.16 31.28 25.65
N ARG A 577 42.04 30.64 24.49
CA ARG A 577 41.16 29.48 24.30
C ARG A 577 41.76 28.50 23.30
N LYS A 578 41.29 27.27 23.36
CA LYS A 578 41.67 26.22 22.42
C LYS A 578 41.16 26.53 21.01
N ASN A 579 42.01 26.29 20.01
CA ASN A 579 41.63 26.23 18.61
C ASN A 579 41.00 24.87 18.25
N LYS A 580 40.70 24.63 16.97
CA LYS A 580 40.12 23.34 16.50
C LYS A 580 41.03 22.13 16.73
N ARG A 581 42.33 22.35 16.87
CA ARG A 581 43.33 21.30 17.14
C ARG A 581 43.54 21.06 18.63
N GLY A 582 42.83 21.80 19.49
CA GLY A 582 42.95 21.70 20.95
C GLY A 582 44.12 22.49 21.55
N GLU A 583 44.79 23.34 20.77
CA GLU A 583 45.95 24.14 21.19
C GLU A 583 45.50 25.49 21.75
N ASP A 584 46.08 25.91 22.87
CA ASP A 584 45.83 27.24 23.44
C ASP A 584 46.38 28.32 22.52
N GLN A 585 45.50 29.21 22.07
CA GLN A 585 45.85 30.34 21.22
C GLN A 585 45.21 31.63 21.74
N VAL A 586 45.74 32.74 21.28
CA VAL A 586 45.27 34.09 21.60
C VAL A 586 44.11 34.45 20.68
N TRP A 587 42.98 34.76 21.27
CA TRP A 587 41.77 35.19 20.56
C TRP A 587 41.38 36.59 20.99
N ILE A 588 40.76 37.32 20.06
CA ILE A 588 40.33 38.70 20.29
C ILE A 588 38.88 38.91 19.86
N ALA A 589 38.15 39.68 20.65
CA ALA A 589 36.77 40.07 20.39
C ALA A 589 36.72 41.37 19.60
N ILE A 590 35.90 41.42 18.56
CA ILE A 590 35.73 42.57 17.67
C ILE A 590 34.26 43.01 17.70
N GLU A 591 34.05 44.28 18.02
CA GLU A 591 32.75 44.94 17.88
C GLU A 591 32.53 45.38 16.43
N THR A 592 31.85 44.52 15.66
CA THR A 592 31.66 44.69 14.21
C THR A 592 30.77 45.88 13.88
N THR A 593 29.87 46.27 14.79
CA THR A 593 28.96 47.41 14.61
C THR A 593 29.62 48.77 14.82
N SER A 594 30.84 48.81 15.39
CA SER A 594 31.52 50.08 15.65
C SER A 594 31.81 50.88 14.37
N LEU A 595 31.95 50.20 13.22
CA LEU A 595 32.18 50.76 11.88
C LEU A 595 33.23 51.90 11.80
N THR A 596 34.21 51.89 12.70
CA THR A 596 35.27 52.91 12.78
C THR A 596 36.55 52.40 12.15
N ASN A 597 37.46 51.86 12.97
CA ASN A 597 38.66 51.17 12.54
C ASN A 597 38.90 49.98 13.46
N PHE A 598 39.73 49.05 13.00
CA PHE A 598 39.98 47.79 13.69
C PHE A 598 40.45 47.97 15.13
N MET A 599 41.32 48.95 15.43
CA MET A 599 41.83 49.12 16.79
C MET A 599 40.72 49.57 17.75
N LYS A 600 39.82 50.44 17.29
CA LYS A 600 38.68 50.87 18.08
C LYS A 600 37.63 49.77 18.22
N ALA A 601 37.36 49.01 17.16
CA ALA A 601 36.47 47.85 17.18
C ALA A 601 36.96 46.77 18.14
N TRP A 602 38.27 46.53 18.18
CA TRP A 602 38.91 45.61 19.11
C TRP A 602 38.81 46.11 20.56
N GLU A 603 39.07 47.39 20.81
CA GLU A 603 38.91 47.98 22.14
C GLU A 603 37.47 47.82 22.67
N LEU A 604 36.46 48.20 21.87
CA LEU A 604 35.06 48.09 22.26
C LEU A 604 34.60 46.63 22.43
N GLY A 605 35.00 45.75 21.51
CA GLY A 605 34.65 44.33 21.57
C GLY A 605 35.23 43.66 22.81
N THR A 606 36.47 44.02 23.17
CA THR A 606 37.14 43.55 24.38
C THR A 606 36.47 44.10 25.63
N GLU A 607 36.19 45.41 25.70
CA GLU A 607 35.55 46.02 26.86
C GLU A 607 34.20 45.35 27.17
N LYS A 608 33.39 45.14 26.11
CA LYS A 608 32.12 44.44 26.22
C LYS A 608 32.29 43.00 26.67
N PHE A 609 33.22 42.25 26.07
CA PHE A 609 33.48 40.86 26.45
C PHE A 609 33.95 40.74 27.91
N ASN A 610 34.92 41.56 28.33
CA ASN A 610 35.39 41.54 29.72
C ASN A 610 34.28 41.88 30.70
N ASN A 611 33.45 42.87 30.40
CA ASN A 611 32.35 43.25 31.27
C ASN A 611 31.28 42.13 31.37
N ASP A 612 30.76 41.69 30.24
CA ASP A 612 29.60 40.80 30.19
C ASP A 612 29.98 39.33 30.37
N ALA A 613 31.06 38.86 29.74
CA ALA A 613 31.49 37.47 29.75
C ALA A 613 32.30 37.12 31.01
N ILE A 614 33.22 38.00 31.43
CA ILE A 614 34.17 37.74 32.53
C ILE A 614 33.68 38.33 33.86
N ASN A 615 33.58 39.66 33.97
CA ASN A 615 33.28 40.35 35.24
C ASN A 615 31.90 39.99 35.80
N LYS A 616 30.89 39.89 34.93
CA LYS A 616 29.54 39.46 35.32
C LYS A 616 29.38 37.93 35.40
N LEU A 617 30.44 37.17 35.12
CA LEU A 617 30.47 35.71 35.00
C LEU A 617 29.47 35.19 33.95
N GLY A 618 29.32 35.91 32.83
CA GLY A 618 28.35 35.60 31.80
C GLY A 618 28.56 34.23 31.16
N LEU A 619 29.81 33.81 30.93
CA LEU A 619 30.14 32.48 30.39
C LEU A 619 29.69 31.37 31.35
N ALA A 620 29.99 31.51 32.64
CA ALA A 620 29.63 30.51 33.65
C ALA A 620 28.10 30.44 33.90
N LYS A 621 27.39 31.56 33.70
CA LYS A 621 25.94 31.66 33.89
C LYS A 621 25.13 31.37 32.62
N GLY A 622 25.78 31.08 31.48
CA GLY A 622 25.11 30.89 30.20
C GLY A 622 24.47 32.16 29.61
N ARG A 623 24.86 33.35 30.10
CA ARG A 623 24.43 34.67 29.59
C ARG A 623 25.30 35.16 28.44
N VAL A 624 26.49 34.60 28.30
CA VAL A 624 27.33 34.75 27.13
C VAL A 624 27.67 33.35 26.63
N GLU A 625 27.47 33.10 25.35
CA GLU A 625 27.80 31.83 24.71
C GLU A 625 28.75 32.07 23.53
N ILE A 626 29.79 31.25 23.42
CA ILE A 626 30.73 31.29 22.30
C ILE A 626 30.34 30.15 21.35
N ILE A 627 30.00 30.51 20.13
CA ILE A 627 29.53 29.60 19.10
C ILE A 627 30.62 29.46 18.04
N ASP A 628 31.24 28.29 17.98
CA ASP A 628 32.22 28.01 16.95
C ASP A 628 31.56 27.88 15.57
N VAL A 629 32.18 28.53 14.58
CA VAL A 629 31.71 28.54 13.18
C VAL A 629 32.03 27.24 12.45
N GLN A 630 33.04 26.51 12.92
CA GLN A 630 33.62 25.34 12.26
C GLN A 630 33.89 24.25 13.29
#